data_AF-A0A495TL94-F1
#
_entry.id   AF-A0A495TL94-F1
#
_cell.length_a   1.000
_cell.length_b   1.000
_cell.length_c   1.000
_cell.angle_alpha   90.00
_cell.angle_beta   90.00
_cell.angle_gamma   90.00
#
_symmetry.space_group_name_H-M   'P 1'
#
loop_
_entity.id
_entity.type
_entity.pdbx_description
1 polymer ?
#
loop_
_entity_poly.entity_id
_entity_poly.type
_entity_poly.pdbx_seq_one_letter_code
_entity_poly.pdbx_strand_id
1 'polypeptide(L)'
;MEEGERPSDEERPAASPWSGWIATLTGWIAPTTFVTAMLFFFGYAYTNSLYSYFGIDAATIGFSTQELLLRSSSALYLPAGVVLSGVLVAALAIPLVSGRARRSAGSSRVLRRVCLALVLPVAALLVLGLLAGIEAIDAGPMGTPVLIGGALLLALLARLLNVRGTGAAFPAAGERAALGVTVAIIALCAYWAVGSYAQEKGEADAEQLSHNLHLRPAVVLDTSERLSLGWSGVRETPLPAAEAGAHFRYRYEGLRLLAQAGGRMFLIPRQWTWETGNVLVLPVGADVRVAFHAG
;
A
#
# COMPACT_ATOMS: atom_id res chain seq x y z
N MET A 1 76.34 -22.21 -11.64
CA MET A 1 75.84 -21.13 -12.52
C MET A 1 74.53 -21.63 -13.07
N GLU A 2 73.42 -21.24 -12.45
CA GLU A 2 72.08 -21.45 -12.96
C GLU A 2 71.29 -20.18 -12.64
N GLU A 3 70.57 -19.73 -13.66
CA GLU A 3 69.94 -18.43 -13.82
C GLU A 3 68.80 -18.17 -12.85
N GLY A 4 68.62 -16.89 -12.52
CA GLY A 4 67.53 -16.40 -11.70
C GLY A 4 66.25 -16.26 -12.51
N GLU A 5 65.16 -16.72 -11.91
CA GLU A 5 63.80 -16.50 -12.42
C GLU A 5 63.04 -15.68 -11.37
N ARG A 6 62.79 -14.41 -11.69
CA ARG A 6 61.90 -13.55 -10.90
C ARG A 6 60.46 -13.91 -11.27
N PRO A 7 59.55 -14.18 -10.31
CA PRO A 7 58.14 -14.26 -10.64
C PRO A 7 57.65 -12.86 -11.07
N SER A 8 57.03 -12.84 -12.24
CA SER A 8 56.38 -11.71 -12.91
C SER A 8 55.35 -11.03 -12.00
N ASP A 9 55.37 -9.69 -12.03
CA ASP A 9 54.30 -8.85 -11.49
C ASP A 9 52.94 -9.29 -12.06
N GLU A 10 52.08 -9.86 -11.22
CA GLU A 10 50.68 -10.10 -11.53
C GLU A 10 50.00 -8.75 -11.79
N GLU A 11 49.71 -8.47 -13.06
CA GLU A 11 48.78 -7.42 -13.48
C GLU A 11 47.43 -7.63 -12.78
N ARG A 12 47.17 -6.86 -11.73
CA ARG A 12 45.82 -6.71 -11.17
C ARG A 12 44.94 -6.10 -12.25
N PRO A 13 43.84 -6.76 -12.70
CA PRO A 13 42.96 -6.17 -13.70
C PRO A 13 42.40 -4.85 -13.17
N ALA A 14 42.70 -3.76 -13.89
CA ALA A 14 42.17 -2.44 -13.60
C ALA A 14 40.64 -2.51 -13.62
N ALA A 15 40.00 -2.22 -12.49
CA ALA A 15 38.56 -2.17 -12.38
C ALA A 15 38.01 -1.18 -13.44
N SER A 16 37.29 -1.70 -14.43
CA SER A 16 36.74 -0.91 -15.52
C SER A 16 35.82 0.20 -14.97
N PRO A 17 36.00 1.48 -15.36
CA PRO A 17 35.13 2.60 -14.93
C PRO A 17 33.64 2.35 -15.23
N TRP A 18 33.36 1.50 -16.21
CA TRP A 18 32.02 1.11 -16.65
C TRP A 18 31.31 0.17 -15.67
N SER A 19 32.03 -0.64 -14.90
CA SER A 19 31.41 -1.51 -13.87
C SER A 19 30.87 -0.68 -12.70
N GLY A 20 31.56 0.42 -12.36
CA GLY A 20 31.11 1.38 -11.35
C GLY A 20 29.84 2.12 -11.77
N TRP A 21 29.73 2.53 -13.04
CA TRP A 21 28.54 3.22 -13.56
C TRP A 21 27.33 2.30 -13.68
N ILE A 22 27.51 1.07 -14.17
CA ILE A 22 26.45 0.07 -14.20
C ILE A 22 25.99 -0.27 -12.78
N ALA A 23 26.90 -0.50 -11.83
CA ALA A 23 26.57 -0.78 -10.43
C ALA A 23 25.85 0.39 -9.73
N THR A 24 26.21 1.63 -10.09
CA THR A 24 25.52 2.82 -9.59
C THR A 24 24.13 2.93 -10.23
N LEU A 25 23.99 2.71 -11.53
CA LEU A 25 22.68 2.70 -12.19
C LEU A 25 21.75 1.59 -11.66
N THR A 26 22.23 0.35 -11.49
CA THR A 26 21.43 -0.71 -10.85
C THR A 26 21.11 -0.37 -9.40
N GLY A 27 22.01 0.31 -8.69
CA GLY A 27 21.80 0.77 -7.31
C GLY A 27 20.62 1.73 -7.14
N TRP A 28 20.25 2.49 -8.18
CA TRP A 28 19.14 3.47 -8.12
C TRP A 28 17.90 3.01 -8.90
N ILE A 29 18.08 2.26 -9.99
CA ILE A 29 16.97 1.72 -10.81
C ILE A 29 16.25 0.58 -10.08
N ALA A 30 16.97 -0.30 -9.38
CA ALA A 30 16.33 -1.42 -8.69
C ALA A 30 15.41 -0.95 -7.54
N PRO A 31 15.79 0.01 -6.68
CA PRO A 31 14.89 0.54 -5.65
C PRO A 31 13.69 1.30 -6.23
N THR A 32 13.90 2.12 -7.27
CA THR A 32 12.80 2.92 -7.86
C THR A 32 11.79 2.03 -8.56
N THR A 33 12.22 1.00 -9.28
CA THR A 33 11.34 0.01 -9.90
C THR A 33 10.58 -0.77 -8.83
N PHE A 34 11.26 -1.21 -7.77
CA PHE A 34 10.63 -1.91 -6.65
C PHE A 34 9.58 -1.05 -5.95
N VAL A 35 9.92 0.20 -5.61
CA VAL A 35 8.98 1.16 -5.02
C VAL A 35 7.79 1.37 -5.96
N THR A 36 8.02 1.57 -7.26
CA THR A 36 6.94 1.76 -8.24
C THR A 36 6.02 0.54 -8.30
N ALA A 37 6.57 -0.68 -8.32
CA ALA A 37 5.79 -1.92 -8.30
C ALA A 37 4.97 -2.06 -7.00
N MET A 38 5.55 -1.63 -5.87
CA MET A 38 4.89 -1.66 -4.57
C MET A 38 3.73 -0.65 -4.49
N LEU A 39 3.95 0.59 -4.98
CA LEU A 39 2.89 1.60 -5.12
C LEU A 39 1.76 1.09 -6.00
N PHE A 40 2.09 0.47 -7.13
CA PHE A 40 1.11 -0.14 -8.03
C PHE A 40 0.31 -1.24 -7.32
N PHE A 41 0.98 -2.15 -6.61
CA PHE A 41 0.32 -3.23 -5.88
C PHE A 41 -0.65 -2.70 -4.81
N PHE A 42 -0.23 -1.71 -4.00
CA PHE A 42 -1.11 -1.13 -2.98
C PHE A 42 -2.28 -0.34 -3.58
N GLY A 43 -2.03 0.40 -4.67
CA GLY A 43 -3.10 1.06 -5.42
C GLY A 43 -4.10 0.05 -5.98
N TYR A 44 -3.63 -1.08 -6.51
CA TYR A 44 -4.48 -2.18 -6.96
C TYR A 44 -5.25 -2.83 -5.81
N ALA A 45 -4.62 -3.17 -4.70
CA ALA A 45 -5.26 -3.80 -3.55
C ALA A 45 -6.39 -2.94 -2.98
N TYR A 46 -6.14 -1.64 -2.80
CA TYR A 46 -7.17 -0.66 -2.41
C TYR A 46 -8.31 -0.60 -3.42
N THR A 47 -7.98 -0.43 -4.70
CA THR A 47 -8.97 -0.24 -5.77
C THR A 47 -9.82 -1.50 -5.96
N ASN A 48 -9.21 -2.67 -5.85
CA ASN A 48 -9.90 -3.95 -5.98
C ASN A 48 -10.91 -4.13 -4.84
N SER A 49 -10.50 -3.89 -3.60
CA SER A 49 -11.40 -3.98 -2.44
C SER A 49 -12.55 -2.96 -2.52
N LEU A 50 -12.25 -1.72 -2.94
CA LEU A 50 -13.25 -0.66 -3.12
C LEU A 50 -14.34 -1.06 -4.13
N TYR A 51 -13.95 -1.58 -5.29
CA TYR A 51 -14.91 -1.90 -6.35
C TYR A 51 -15.53 -3.30 -6.21
N SER A 52 -14.85 -4.25 -5.55
CA SER A 52 -15.44 -5.55 -5.23
C SER A 52 -16.65 -5.40 -4.31
N TYR A 53 -16.67 -4.36 -3.48
CA TYR A 53 -17.85 -3.97 -2.71
C TYR A 53 -19.07 -3.68 -3.62
N PHE A 54 -18.86 -3.15 -4.81
CA PHE A 54 -19.95 -2.93 -5.77
C PHE A 54 -20.17 -4.13 -6.72
N GLY A 55 -19.51 -5.26 -6.47
CA GLY A 55 -19.58 -6.47 -7.31
C GLY A 55 -18.72 -6.43 -8.56
N ILE A 56 -17.72 -5.53 -8.64
CA ILE A 56 -16.84 -5.41 -9.82
C ILE A 56 -15.37 -5.49 -9.43
N ASP A 57 -14.61 -6.34 -10.10
CA ASP A 57 -13.16 -6.39 -9.93
C ASP A 57 -12.46 -5.21 -10.60
N ALA A 58 -11.37 -4.72 -9.98
CA ALA A 58 -10.59 -3.62 -10.55
C ALA A 58 -10.01 -3.97 -11.94
N ALA A 59 -9.71 -5.25 -12.18
CA ALA A 59 -9.27 -5.74 -13.48
C ALA A 59 -10.33 -5.56 -14.58
N THR A 60 -11.61 -5.71 -14.25
CA THR A 60 -12.73 -5.53 -15.18
C THR A 60 -12.86 -4.07 -15.60
N ILE A 61 -12.62 -3.14 -14.67
CA ILE A 61 -12.65 -1.70 -14.94
C ILE A 61 -11.50 -1.31 -15.88
N GLY A 62 -10.35 -1.94 -15.73
CA GLY A 62 -9.21 -1.75 -16.62
C GLY A 62 -8.53 -0.40 -16.41
N PHE A 63 -8.34 -0.01 -15.14
CA PHE A 63 -7.55 1.18 -14.81
C PHE A 63 -6.13 1.08 -15.36
N SER A 64 -5.64 2.20 -15.86
CA SER A 64 -4.24 2.29 -16.31
C SER A 64 -3.29 2.22 -15.11
N THR A 65 -2.04 1.85 -15.37
CA THR A 65 -0.96 1.87 -14.36
C THR A 65 -0.85 3.25 -13.69
N GLN A 66 -1.01 4.34 -14.46
CA GLN A 66 -0.97 5.70 -13.93
C GLN A 66 -2.11 5.98 -12.94
N GLU A 67 -3.33 5.55 -13.27
CA GLU A 67 -4.50 5.73 -12.39
C GLU A 67 -4.38 4.91 -11.10
N LEU A 68 -3.83 3.70 -11.18
CA LEU A 68 -3.57 2.87 -10.01
C LEU A 68 -2.49 3.48 -9.11
N LEU A 69 -1.42 4.03 -9.70
CA LEU A 69 -0.39 4.76 -8.96
C LEU A 69 -0.95 5.98 -8.23
N LEU A 70 -1.83 6.76 -8.87
CA LEU A 70 -2.47 7.91 -8.22
C LEU A 70 -3.35 7.49 -7.02
N ARG A 71 -4.07 6.37 -7.16
CA ARG A 71 -4.89 5.80 -6.08
C ARG A 71 -4.10 5.18 -4.93
N SER A 72 -2.82 4.86 -5.12
CA SER A 72 -1.94 4.37 -4.04
C SER A 72 -1.71 5.42 -2.95
N SER A 73 -1.79 6.71 -3.28
CA SER A 73 -1.47 7.81 -2.37
C SER A 73 -2.33 7.79 -1.10
N SER A 74 -3.65 7.62 -1.22
CA SER A 74 -4.57 7.54 -0.08
C SER A 74 -4.28 6.34 0.83
N ALA A 75 -3.83 5.22 0.26
CA ALA A 75 -3.46 4.02 1.01
C ALA A 75 -2.10 4.14 1.73
N LEU A 76 -1.22 5.05 1.29
CA LEU A 76 0.16 5.15 1.82
C LEU A 76 0.39 6.26 2.84
N TYR A 77 -0.45 7.31 2.88
CA TYR A 77 -0.23 8.44 3.79
C TYR A 77 -0.11 8.02 5.25
N LEU A 78 -1.04 7.19 5.73
CA LEU A 78 -1.05 6.76 7.13
C LEU A 78 0.11 5.81 7.44
N PRO A 79 0.35 4.72 6.68
CA PRO A 79 1.50 3.86 6.94
C PRO A 79 2.85 4.59 6.84
N ALA A 80 3.05 5.44 5.83
CA ALA A 80 4.27 6.23 5.69
C ALA A 80 4.44 7.21 6.86
N GLY A 81 3.36 7.88 7.28
CA GLY A 81 3.37 8.78 8.44
C GLY A 81 3.76 8.06 9.73
N VAL A 82 3.26 6.86 9.98
CA VAL A 82 3.62 6.02 11.13
C VAL A 82 5.10 5.64 11.10
N VAL A 83 5.61 5.18 9.95
CA VAL A 83 7.03 4.83 9.79
C VAL A 83 7.93 6.05 10.02
N LEU A 84 7.63 7.19 9.38
CA LEU A 84 8.41 8.42 9.53
C LEU A 84 8.38 8.94 10.97
N SER A 85 7.22 8.89 11.63
CA SER A 85 7.09 9.27 13.04
C SER A 85 7.89 8.34 13.95
N GLY A 86 7.86 7.02 13.69
CA GLY A 86 8.66 6.04 14.41
C GLY A 86 10.16 6.27 14.24
N VAL A 87 10.61 6.54 13.02
CA VAL A 87 12.01 6.90 12.71
C VAL A 87 12.41 8.19 13.43
N LEU A 88 11.55 9.21 13.44
CA LEU A 88 11.80 10.46 14.15
C LEU A 88 11.92 10.23 15.66
N VAL A 89 10.99 9.51 16.28
CA VAL A 89 11.03 9.16 17.71
C VAL A 89 12.31 8.38 18.03
N ALA A 90 12.67 7.39 17.21
CA ALA A 90 13.91 6.65 17.37
C ALA A 90 15.15 7.56 17.27
N ALA A 91 15.21 8.41 16.25
CA ALA A 91 16.32 9.33 16.02
C ALA A 91 16.50 10.33 17.17
N LEU A 92 15.42 10.73 17.84
CA LEU A 92 15.45 11.61 19.01
C LEU A 92 15.77 10.84 20.31
N ALA A 93 15.20 9.64 20.50
CA ALA A 93 15.38 8.86 21.72
C ALA A 93 16.80 8.28 21.85
N ILE A 94 17.39 7.79 20.74
CA ILE A 94 18.72 7.18 20.73
C ILE A 94 19.83 8.10 21.32
N PRO A 95 20.00 9.36 20.87
CA PRO A 95 21.00 10.26 21.44
C PRO A 95 20.66 10.70 22.88
N LEU A 96 19.38 10.87 23.22
CA LEU A 96 18.97 11.27 24.58
C LEU A 96 19.29 10.18 25.62
N VAL A 97 18.98 8.92 25.30
CA VAL A 97 19.26 7.77 26.15
C VAL A 97 20.77 7.50 26.24
N SER A 98 21.47 7.51 25.11
CA SER A 98 22.93 7.30 25.10
C SER A 98 23.72 8.44 25.74
N GLY A 99 23.27 9.69 25.62
CA GLY A 99 23.86 10.86 26.28
C GLY A 99 23.68 10.83 27.81
N ARG A 100 22.54 10.35 28.30
CA ARG A 100 22.31 10.12 29.74
C ARG A 100 23.12 8.94 30.28
N ALA A 101 23.24 7.86 29.51
CA ALA A 101 24.05 6.70 29.89
C ALA A 101 25.54 7.05 30.05
N ARG A 102 26.10 7.89 29.17
CA ARG A 102 27.51 8.33 29.26
C ARG A 102 27.81 9.25 30.44
N ARG A 103 26.82 10.00 30.96
CA ARG A 103 27.02 10.95 32.07
C ARG A 103 26.86 10.35 33.46
N SER A 104 26.30 9.15 33.58
CA SER A 104 26.07 8.51 34.88
C SER A 104 27.16 7.47 35.16
N ALA A 105 27.90 7.63 36.26
CA ALA A 105 28.92 6.68 36.72
C ALA A 105 28.38 5.28 37.07
N GLY A 106 27.05 5.06 37.01
CA GLY A 106 26.37 3.76 37.16
C GLY A 106 25.78 3.18 35.85
N SER A 107 26.30 3.63 34.70
CA SER A 107 25.78 3.49 33.33
C SER A 107 25.16 2.12 32.94
N SER A 108 25.75 0.99 33.37
CA SER A 108 25.27 -0.33 32.91
C SER A 108 23.90 -0.70 33.48
N ARG A 109 23.53 -0.24 34.68
CA ARG A 109 22.25 -0.64 35.32
C ARG A 109 21.05 0.08 34.73
N VAL A 110 21.18 1.36 34.38
CA VAL A 110 20.08 2.13 33.77
C VAL A 110 19.86 1.68 32.33
N LEU A 111 20.94 1.48 31.56
CA LEU A 111 20.85 0.97 30.19
C LEU A 111 20.29 -0.45 30.14
N ARG A 112 20.73 -1.33 31.07
CA ARG A 112 20.19 -2.69 31.22
C ARG A 112 18.72 -2.70 31.66
N ARG A 113 18.29 -1.79 32.54
CA ARG A 113 16.88 -1.66 32.93
C ARG A 113 16.01 -1.14 31.78
N VAL A 114 16.49 -0.19 30.98
CA VAL A 114 15.76 0.28 29.79
C VAL A 114 15.68 -0.79 28.72
N CYS A 115 16.77 -1.55 28.47
CA CYS A 115 16.75 -2.71 27.58
C CYS A 115 15.82 -3.82 28.11
N LEU A 116 15.87 -4.18 29.38
CA LEU A 116 14.97 -5.19 29.98
C LEU A 116 13.51 -4.74 29.98
N ALA A 117 13.25 -3.45 30.24
CA ALA A 117 11.92 -2.86 30.16
C ALA A 117 11.37 -2.83 28.73
N LEU A 118 12.23 -2.83 27.70
CA LEU A 118 11.83 -3.01 26.31
C LEU A 118 11.67 -4.49 25.91
N VAL A 119 12.45 -5.42 26.47
CA VAL A 119 12.42 -6.85 26.10
C VAL A 119 11.09 -7.52 26.43
N LEU A 120 10.50 -7.21 27.58
CA LEU A 120 9.19 -7.77 28.01
C LEU A 120 8.03 -7.39 27.06
N PRO A 121 7.80 -6.11 26.74
CA PRO A 121 6.75 -5.73 25.78
C PRO A 121 7.08 -6.23 24.38
N VAL A 122 8.35 -6.33 23.98
CA VAL A 122 8.76 -6.91 22.70
C VAL A 122 8.41 -8.38 22.60
N ALA A 123 8.76 -9.18 23.61
CA ALA A 123 8.44 -10.60 23.62
C ALA A 123 6.93 -10.83 23.67
N ALA A 124 6.19 -10.02 24.42
CA ALA A 124 4.73 -10.06 24.46
C ALA A 124 4.10 -9.73 23.09
N LEU A 125 4.57 -8.68 22.41
CA LEU A 125 4.11 -8.32 21.07
C LEU A 125 4.45 -9.40 20.02
N LEU A 126 5.63 -10.03 20.12
CA LEU A 126 6.02 -11.15 19.25
C LEU A 126 5.13 -12.37 19.43
N VAL A 127 4.86 -12.76 20.68
CA VAL A 127 3.98 -13.88 21.00
C VAL A 127 2.54 -13.58 20.57
N LEU A 128 2.04 -12.36 20.83
CA LEU A 128 0.71 -11.96 20.41
C LEU A 128 0.58 -11.93 18.88
N GLY A 129 1.62 -11.46 18.17
CA GLY A 129 1.65 -11.47 16.71
C GLY A 129 1.72 -12.86 16.12
N LEU A 130 2.47 -13.78 16.74
CA LEU A 130 2.52 -15.17 16.32
C LEU A 130 1.19 -15.88 16.56
N LEU A 131 0.52 -15.63 17.69
CA LEU A 131 -0.81 -16.15 18.00
C LEU A 131 -1.88 -15.60 17.06
N ALA A 132 -1.81 -14.32 16.71
CA ALA A 132 -2.68 -13.71 15.71
C ALA A 132 -2.45 -14.31 14.31
N GLY A 133 -1.19 -14.62 13.96
CA GLY A 133 -0.86 -15.19 12.65
C GLY A 133 -1.27 -16.63 12.45
N ILE A 134 -1.50 -17.39 13.52
CA ILE A 134 -2.10 -18.73 13.47
C ILE A 134 -3.62 -18.69 13.71
N GLU A 135 -4.24 -17.50 13.60
CA GLU A 135 -5.68 -17.27 13.83
C GLU A 135 -6.18 -17.70 15.23
N ALA A 136 -5.27 -17.83 16.21
CA ALA A 136 -5.64 -18.15 17.59
C ALA A 136 -6.25 -16.96 18.33
N ILE A 137 -6.02 -15.73 17.83
CA ILE A 137 -6.59 -14.48 18.32
C ILE A 137 -7.01 -13.65 17.11
N ASP A 138 -8.22 -13.10 17.14
CA ASP A 138 -8.67 -12.15 16.12
C ASP A 138 -8.01 -10.79 16.36
N ALA A 139 -6.88 -10.56 15.70
CA ALA A 139 -6.18 -9.29 15.69
C ALA A 139 -6.49 -8.45 14.43
N GLY A 140 -7.42 -8.91 13.60
CA GLY A 140 -7.67 -8.38 12.27
C GLY A 140 -6.51 -8.61 11.28
N PRO A 141 -6.75 -8.36 9.98
CA PRO A 141 -5.76 -8.58 8.92
C PRO A 141 -4.45 -7.80 9.10
N MET A 142 -4.49 -6.60 9.69
CA MET A 142 -3.29 -5.80 9.97
C MET A 142 -2.55 -6.19 11.26
N GLY A 143 -3.23 -6.81 12.23
CA GLY A 143 -2.68 -6.98 13.58
C GLY A 143 -1.45 -7.88 13.61
N THR A 144 -1.53 -9.03 12.93
CA THR A 144 -0.45 -10.01 12.83
C THR A 144 0.87 -9.41 12.34
N PRO A 145 0.95 -8.78 11.14
CA PRO A 145 2.21 -8.22 10.66
C PRO A 145 2.72 -7.06 11.51
N VAL A 146 1.85 -6.22 12.07
CA VAL A 146 2.26 -5.10 12.94
C VAL A 146 2.90 -5.61 14.23
N LEU A 147 2.33 -6.66 14.84
CA LEU A 147 2.83 -7.25 16.08
C LEU A 147 4.20 -7.91 15.88
N ILE A 148 4.34 -8.74 14.83
CA ILE A 148 5.61 -9.43 14.53
C ILE A 148 6.69 -8.43 14.11
N GLY A 149 6.39 -7.56 13.14
CA GLY A 149 7.34 -6.57 12.62
C GLY A 149 7.73 -5.53 13.67
N GLY A 150 6.75 -5.04 14.44
CA GLY A 150 6.97 -4.06 15.51
C GLY A 150 7.86 -4.61 16.62
N ALA A 151 7.64 -5.87 17.03
CA ALA A 151 8.47 -6.51 18.04
C ALA A 151 9.92 -6.72 17.56
N LEU A 152 10.14 -7.19 16.33
CA LEU A 152 11.49 -7.31 15.76
C LEU A 152 12.18 -5.95 15.60
N LEU A 153 11.44 -4.92 15.18
CA LEU A 153 11.95 -3.55 15.08
C LEU A 153 12.41 -3.01 16.44
N LEU A 154 11.59 -3.20 17.47
CA LEU A 154 11.93 -2.82 18.85
C LEU A 154 13.13 -3.62 19.39
N ALA A 155 13.24 -4.92 19.08
CA ALA A 155 14.41 -5.73 19.43
C ALA A 155 15.70 -5.19 18.79
N LEU A 156 15.64 -4.82 17.51
CA LEU A 156 16.73 -4.18 16.79
C LEU A 156 17.09 -2.82 17.39
N LEU A 157 16.09 -2.00 17.73
CA LEU A 157 16.28 -0.69 18.36
C LEU A 157 16.96 -0.83 19.73
N ALA A 158 16.49 -1.77 20.56
CA ALA A 158 17.08 -2.07 21.86
C ALA A 158 18.54 -2.53 21.74
N ARG A 159 18.86 -3.35 20.74
CA ARG A 159 20.23 -3.79 20.46
C ARG A 159 21.12 -2.61 20.04
N LEU A 160 20.64 -1.73 19.16
CA LEU A 160 21.38 -0.56 18.69
C LEU A 160 21.66 0.43 19.85
N LEU A 161 20.68 0.62 20.73
CA LEU A 161 20.83 1.42 21.95
C LEU A 161 21.89 0.84 22.89
N ASN A 162 21.89 -0.49 23.09
CA ASN A 162 22.85 -1.18 23.93
C ASN A 162 24.28 -1.03 23.39
N VAL A 163 24.48 -1.27 22.10
CA VAL A 163 25.77 -1.08 21.40
C VAL A 163 26.29 0.35 21.56
N ARG A 164 25.45 1.36 21.30
CA ARG A 164 25.86 2.77 21.41
C ARG A 164 26.15 3.21 22.84
N GLY A 165 25.50 2.61 23.83
CA GLY A 165 25.73 2.89 25.25
C GLY A 165 26.97 2.18 25.81
N THR A 166 27.28 0.97 25.32
CA THR A 166 28.43 0.16 25.76
C THR A 166 29.70 0.40 24.95
N GLY A 167 29.60 1.04 23.77
CA GLY A 167 30.73 1.22 22.85
C GLY A 167 31.16 -0.08 22.17
N ALA A 168 30.34 -1.14 22.23
CA ALA A 168 30.62 -2.41 21.59
C ALA A 168 30.70 -2.25 20.06
N ALA A 169 31.54 -3.07 19.41
CA ALA A 169 31.59 -3.12 17.95
C ALA A 169 30.28 -3.68 17.40
N PHE A 170 29.70 -3.02 16.39
CA PHE A 170 28.49 -3.45 15.70
C PHE A 170 28.62 -3.29 14.19
N PRO A 171 28.20 -4.31 13.41
CA PRO A 171 27.76 -5.65 13.82
C PRO A 171 28.91 -6.55 14.29
N ALA A 172 28.66 -7.48 15.22
CA ALA A 172 29.63 -8.56 15.50
C ALA A 172 29.80 -9.46 14.25
N ALA A 173 30.98 -10.05 14.05
CA ALA A 173 31.34 -10.76 12.82
C ALA A 173 30.38 -11.91 12.44
N GLY A 174 29.68 -12.52 13.41
CA GLY A 174 28.67 -13.56 13.19
C GLY A 174 27.21 -13.09 13.15
N GLU A 175 26.90 -11.84 13.50
CA GLU A 175 25.51 -11.35 13.62
C GLU A 175 24.95 -10.75 12.33
N ARG A 176 25.78 -10.55 11.30
CA ARG A 176 25.37 -9.93 10.04
C ARG A 176 24.24 -10.69 9.35
N ALA A 177 24.30 -12.02 9.35
CA ALA A 177 23.25 -12.86 8.78
C ALA A 177 21.93 -12.73 9.56
N ALA A 178 21.98 -12.80 10.90
CA ALA A 178 20.80 -12.65 11.75
C ALA A 178 20.16 -11.26 11.62
N LEU A 179 20.97 -10.20 11.53
CA LEU A 179 20.50 -8.84 11.25
C LEU A 179 19.85 -8.74 9.87
N GLY A 180 20.47 -9.33 8.84
CA GLY A 180 19.91 -9.38 7.48
C GLY A 180 18.53 -10.06 7.47
N VAL A 181 18.41 -11.22 8.12
CA VAL A 181 17.12 -11.93 8.26
C VAL A 181 16.11 -11.10 9.04
N THR A 182 16.51 -10.47 10.15
CA THR A 182 15.61 -9.62 10.95
C THR A 182 15.07 -8.45 10.13
N VAL A 183 15.94 -7.76 9.39
CA VAL A 183 15.55 -6.66 8.50
C VAL A 183 14.63 -7.14 7.38
N ALA A 184 14.92 -8.31 6.80
CA ALA A 184 14.06 -8.91 5.77
C ALA A 184 12.66 -9.24 6.31
N ILE A 185 12.56 -9.81 7.51
CA ILE A 185 11.26 -10.10 8.15
C ILE A 185 10.51 -8.80 8.47
N ILE A 186 11.19 -7.77 9.00
CA ILE A 186 10.57 -6.46 9.24
C ILE A 186 10.02 -5.88 7.94
N ALA A 187 10.80 -5.94 6.85
CA ALA A 187 10.37 -5.45 5.55
C ALA A 187 9.16 -6.24 5.02
N LEU A 188 9.15 -7.57 5.17
CA LEU A 188 8.03 -8.43 4.79
C LEU A 188 6.77 -8.12 5.61
N CYS A 189 6.90 -7.98 6.93
CA CYS A 189 5.79 -7.59 7.80
C CYS A 189 5.28 -6.19 7.47
N ALA A 190 6.16 -5.23 7.19
CA ALA A 190 5.77 -3.89 6.77
C ALA A 190 4.98 -3.93 5.46
N TYR A 191 5.47 -4.69 4.47
CA TYR A 191 4.76 -4.90 3.20
C TYR A 191 3.37 -5.50 3.42
N TRP A 192 3.28 -6.55 4.24
CA TRP A 192 2.01 -7.21 4.56
C TRP A 192 1.05 -6.25 5.26
N ALA A 193 1.49 -5.54 6.30
CA ALA A 193 0.68 -4.57 7.02
C ALA A 193 0.12 -3.47 6.10
N VAL A 194 0.92 -2.93 5.17
CA VAL A 194 0.47 -1.91 4.22
C VAL A 194 -0.53 -2.50 3.22
N GLY A 195 -0.31 -3.73 2.74
CA GLY A 195 -1.25 -4.41 1.84
C GLY A 195 -2.61 -4.64 2.50
N SER A 196 -2.62 -5.15 3.74
CA SER A 196 -3.84 -5.34 4.53
C SER A 196 -4.55 -4.01 4.83
N TYR A 197 -3.78 -2.96 5.18
CA TYR A 197 -4.33 -1.62 5.37
C TYR A 197 -5.00 -1.09 4.10
N ALA A 198 -4.38 -1.28 2.93
CA ALA A 198 -4.94 -0.84 1.66
C ALA A 198 -6.29 -1.52 1.37
N GLN A 199 -6.43 -2.82 1.68
CA GLN A 199 -7.68 -3.56 1.51
C GLN A 199 -8.77 -3.05 2.47
N GLU A 200 -8.50 -3.03 3.78
CA GLU A 200 -9.48 -2.56 4.77
C GLU A 200 -9.90 -1.11 4.51
N LYS A 201 -8.96 -0.25 4.08
CA LYS A 201 -9.27 1.12 3.69
C LYS A 201 -10.15 1.19 2.44
N GLY A 202 -9.93 0.30 1.47
CA GLY A 202 -10.76 0.19 0.27
C GLY A 202 -12.20 -0.18 0.61
N GLU A 203 -12.38 -1.17 1.49
CA GLU A 203 -13.70 -1.60 1.97
C GLU A 203 -14.41 -0.50 2.76
N ALA A 204 -13.71 0.14 3.72
CA ALA A 204 -14.27 1.24 4.51
C ALA A 204 -14.68 2.43 3.63
N ASP A 205 -13.89 2.77 2.61
CA ASP A 205 -14.25 3.81 1.65
C ASP A 205 -15.44 3.42 0.78
N ALA A 206 -15.59 2.13 0.46
CA ALA A 206 -16.70 1.64 -0.34
C ALA A 206 -18.01 1.69 0.46
N GLU A 207 -17.97 1.30 1.74
CA GLU A 207 -19.09 1.45 2.66
C GLU A 207 -19.47 2.93 2.82
N GLN A 208 -18.48 3.80 3.06
CA GLN A 208 -18.73 5.23 3.14
C GLN A 208 -19.32 5.78 1.82
N LEU A 209 -18.83 5.31 0.67
CA LEU A 209 -19.34 5.70 -0.64
C LEU A 209 -20.77 5.22 -0.86
N SER A 210 -21.12 4.00 -0.43
CA SER A 210 -22.47 3.43 -0.57
C SER A 210 -23.51 4.24 0.22
N HIS A 211 -23.14 4.76 1.40
CA HIS A 211 -23.98 5.66 2.18
C HIS A 211 -24.08 7.07 1.57
N ASN A 212 -23.08 7.49 0.80
CA ASN A 212 -22.95 8.84 0.25
C ASN A 212 -23.09 8.90 -1.28
N LEU A 213 -23.80 7.96 -1.89
CA LEU A 213 -24.01 7.92 -3.35
C LEU A 213 -24.66 9.18 -3.91
N HIS A 214 -25.41 9.91 -3.09
CA HIS A 214 -26.03 11.17 -3.46
C HIS A 214 -25.01 12.28 -3.77
N LEU A 215 -23.79 12.21 -3.21
CA LEU A 215 -22.70 13.15 -3.50
C LEU A 215 -22.01 12.87 -4.84
N ARG A 216 -22.26 11.70 -5.45
CA ARG A 216 -21.67 11.35 -6.74
C ARG A 216 -22.39 12.07 -7.87
N PRO A 217 -21.69 12.44 -8.96
CA PRO A 217 -22.32 13.05 -10.12
C PRO A 217 -23.52 12.22 -10.58
N ALA A 218 -24.66 12.88 -10.71
CA ALA A 218 -25.82 12.27 -11.33
C ALA A 218 -25.57 12.12 -12.83
N VAL A 219 -26.00 10.99 -13.36
CA VAL A 219 -25.85 10.66 -14.77
C VAL A 219 -27.23 10.49 -15.39
N VAL A 220 -27.49 11.29 -16.42
CA VAL A 220 -28.63 11.09 -17.31
C VAL A 220 -28.10 10.44 -18.57
N LEU A 221 -28.67 9.29 -18.91
CA LEU A 221 -28.24 8.47 -20.02
C LEU A 221 -29.32 8.46 -21.09
N ASP A 222 -29.00 8.93 -22.29
CA ASP A 222 -29.86 8.84 -23.44
C ASP A 222 -29.33 7.77 -24.41
N THR A 223 -30.17 6.80 -24.76
CA THR A 223 -29.81 5.67 -25.63
C THR A 223 -30.73 5.57 -26.86
N SER A 224 -30.21 5.03 -27.96
CA SER A 224 -30.99 4.72 -29.16
C SER A 224 -31.90 3.51 -28.97
N GLU A 225 -31.39 2.47 -28.30
CA GLU A 225 -32.10 1.23 -27.98
C GLU A 225 -32.56 1.17 -26.52
N ARG A 226 -33.54 0.30 -26.26
CA ARG A 226 -34.10 0.11 -24.92
C ARG A 226 -33.22 -0.83 -24.10
N LEU A 227 -32.63 -0.34 -23.01
CA LEU A 227 -31.79 -1.13 -22.10
C LEU A 227 -32.60 -2.04 -21.15
N SER A 228 -33.89 -1.75 -20.94
CA SER A 228 -34.81 -2.56 -20.14
C SER A 228 -34.27 -2.92 -18.74
N LEU A 229 -33.61 -1.97 -18.07
CA LEU A 229 -32.91 -2.23 -16.79
C LEU A 229 -33.85 -2.76 -15.70
N GLY A 230 -35.04 -2.16 -15.56
CA GLY A 230 -36.02 -2.57 -14.54
C GLY A 230 -35.53 -2.40 -13.09
N TRP A 231 -34.48 -1.62 -12.87
CA TRP A 231 -33.87 -1.45 -11.55
C TRP A 231 -34.63 -0.44 -10.69
N SER A 232 -34.61 -0.70 -9.38
CA SER A 232 -35.24 0.19 -8.42
C SER A 232 -34.53 1.56 -8.44
N GLY A 233 -35.30 2.65 -8.53
CA GLY A 233 -34.79 4.02 -8.50
C GLY A 233 -34.17 4.52 -9.81
N VAL A 234 -34.21 3.71 -10.87
CA VAL A 234 -33.87 4.13 -12.23
C VAL A 234 -35.15 4.37 -13.01
N ARG A 235 -35.35 5.60 -13.51
CA ARG A 235 -36.53 5.96 -14.29
C ARG A 235 -36.22 5.87 -15.77
N GLU A 236 -36.88 4.95 -16.46
CA GLU A 236 -36.87 4.87 -17.93
C GLU A 236 -38.00 5.74 -18.48
N THR A 237 -37.66 6.71 -19.32
CA THR A 237 -38.62 7.60 -20.00
C THR A 237 -38.41 7.53 -21.51
N PRO A 238 -39.44 7.20 -22.31
CA PRO A 238 -39.33 7.33 -23.75
C PRO A 238 -39.24 8.81 -24.11
N LEU A 239 -38.22 9.19 -24.87
CA LEU A 239 -38.13 10.52 -25.43
C LEU A 239 -39.09 10.60 -26.61
N PRO A 240 -39.90 11.67 -26.73
CA PRO A 240 -40.72 11.86 -27.92
C PRO A 240 -39.80 11.86 -29.14
N ALA A 241 -40.25 11.27 -30.25
CA ALA A 241 -39.64 11.42 -31.56
C ALA A 241 -39.84 12.87 -32.02
N ALA A 242 -39.25 13.81 -31.29
CA ALA A 242 -39.20 15.20 -31.65
C ALA A 242 -38.24 15.29 -32.83
N GLU A 243 -38.85 15.28 -34.02
CA GLU A 243 -38.26 15.51 -35.33
C GLU A 243 -37.60 14.29 -36.01
N ALA A 244 -37.82 14.24 -37.33
CA ALA A 244 -37.28 13.23 -38.22
C ALA A 244 -35.74 13.26 -38.15
N GLY A 245 -35.14 12.30 -37.44
CA GLY A 245 -33.70 12.24 -37.22
C GLY A 245 -33.25 12.09 -35.77
N ALA A 246 -34.17 12.03 -34.80
CA ALA A 246 -33.83 11.78 -33.40
C ALA A 246 -33.14 10.41 -33.20
N HIS A 247 -31.82 10.44 -32.98
CA HIS A 247 -30.97 9.26 -32.77
C HIS A 247 -31.25 8.55 -31.43
N PHE A 248 -31.57 9.33 -30.39
CA PHE A 248 -31.83 8.83 -29.04
C PHE A 248 -33.33 8.73 -28.78
N ARG A 249 -33.77 7.60 -28.22
CA ARG A 249 -35.19 7.28 -28.02
C ARG A 249 -35.57 7.03 -26.57
N TYR A 250 -34.61 6.70 -25.72
CA TYR A 250 -34.85 6.40 -24.31
C TYR A 250 -33.95 7.23 -23.43
N ARG A 251 -34.48 7.70 -22.32
CA ARG A 251 -33.76 8.41 -21.26
C ARG A 251 -33.82 7.61 -19.96
N TYR A 252 -32.67 7.45 -19.32
CA TYR A 252 -32.54 6.85 -18.01
C TYR A 252 -32.02 7.89 -17.01
N GLU A 253 -32.76 8.05 -15.92
CA GLU A 253 -32.43 8.94 -14.80
C GLU A 253 -32.30 8.14 -13.51
N GLY A 254 -31.63 8.72 -12.51
CA GLY A 254 -31.42 8.06 -11.21
C GLY A 254 -30.15 7.21 -11.14
N LEU A 255 -29.25 7.35 -12.12
CA LEU A 255 -27.93 6.73 -12.13
C LEU A 255 -26.88 7.66 -11.52
N ARG A 256 -25.84 7.08 -10.92
CA ARG A 256 -24.68 7.75 -10.33
C ARG A 256 -23.40 7.17 -10.93
N LEU A 257 -22.41 8.04 -11.18
CA LEU A 257 -21.12 7.62 -11.70
C LEU A 257 -20.27 6.95 -10.61
N LEU A 258 -20.02 5.64 -10.77
CA LEU A 258 -19.14 4.87 -9.88
C LEU A 258 -17.67 4.95 -10.32
N ALA A 259 -17.41 4.72 -11.61
CA ALA A 259 -16.08 4.81 -12.19
C ALA A 259 -16.13 5.09 -13.68
N GLN A 260 -15.04 5.62 -14.21
CA GLN A 260 -14.80 5.72 -15.64
C GLN A 260 -13.34 5.37 -15.90
N ALA A 261 -13.10 4.41 -16.79
CA ALA A 261 -11.76 3.98 -17.20
C ALA A 261 -11.81 3.24 -18.53
N GLY A 262 -10.73 3.32 -19.31
CA GLY A 262 -10.59 2.55 -20.55
C GLY A 262 -11.75 2.74 -21.53
N GLY A 263 -12.30 3.96 -21.63
CA GLY A 263 -13.44 4.25 -22.51
C GLY A 263 -14.78 3.64 -22.08
N ARG A 264 -14.88 3.13 -20.84
CA ARG A 264 -16.10 2.56 -20.26
C ARG A 264 -16.53 3.35 -19.04
N MET A 265 -17.83 3.46 -18.84
CA MET A 265 -18.47 4.05 -17.67
C MET A 265 -19.16 2.96 -16.86
N PHE A 266 -18.99 3.03 -15.55
CA PHE A 266 -19.60 2.16 -14.56
C PHE A 266 -20.63 2.99 -13.80
N LEU A 267 -21.90 2.66 -13.98
CA LEU A 267 -23.03 3.42 -13.45
C LEU A 267 -23.82 2.55 -12.46
N ILE A 268 -24.21 3.14 -11.35
CA ILE A 268 -25.01 2.47 -10.31
C ILE A 268 -26.30 3.25 -10.03
N PRO A 269 -27.39 2.59 -9.63
CA PRO A 269 -28.58 3.27 -9.15
C PRO A 269 -28.29 4.18 -7.94
N ARG A 270 -29.03 5.28 -7.82
CA ARG A 270 -28.97 6.18 -6.65
C ARG A 270 -29.25 5.46 -5.32
N GLN A 271 -30.09 4.43 -5.35
CA GLN A 271 -30.53 3.65 -4.19
C GLN A 271 -29.94 2.23 -4.20
N TRP A 272 -28.72 2.10 -4.70
CA TRP A 272 -27.97 0.85 -4.69
C TRP A 272 -27.82 0.33 -3.25
N THR A 273 -28.01 -0.98 -3.05
CA THR A 273 -27.77 -1.68 -1.79
C THR A 273 -27.02 -2.99 -2.08
N TRP A 274 -26.42 -3.59 -1.06
CA TRP A 274 -25.70 -4.86 -1.23
C TRP A 274 -26.59 -5.99 -1.79
N GLU A 275 -27.88 -6.01 -1.44
CA GLU A 275 -28.81 -7.08 -1.81
C GLU A 275 -29.41 -6.92 -3.22
N THR A 276 -29.58 -5.68 -3.69
CA THR A 276 -30.28 -5.38 -4.96
C THR A 276 -29.42 -4.61 -5.95
N GLY A 277 -28.15 -4.43 -5.58
CA GLY A 277 -27.19 -3.60 -6.26
C GLY A 277 -26.80 -4.15 -7.61
N ASN A 278 -27.11 -3.39 -8.67
CA ASN A 278 -26.67 -3.69 -10.02
C ASN A 278 -25.67 -2.62 -10.48
N VAL A 279 -24.72 -3.02 -11.31
CA VAL A 279 -23.81 -2.08 -11.97
C VAL A 279 -23.91 -2.21 -13.48
N LEU A 280 -24.16 -1.07 -14.13
CA LEU A 280 -24.22 -0.97 -15.58
C LEU A 280 -22.85 -0.60 -16.12
N VAL A 281 -22.35 -1.39 -17.08
CA VAL A 281 -21.12 -1.08 -17.82
C VAL A 281 -21.50 -0.63 -19.22
N LEU A 282 -21.12 0.60 -19.59
CA LEU A 282 -21.37 1.13 -20.93
C LEU A 282 -20.07 1.59 -21.58
N PRO A 283 -19.82 1.20 -22.84
CA PRO A 283 -18.79 1.86 -23.63
C PRO A 283 -19.23 3.30 -23.95
N VAL A 284 -18.28 4.23 -23.92
CA VAL A 284 -18.49 5.60 -24.38
C VAL A 284 -18.44 5.59 -25.90
N GLY A 285 -19.59 5.83 -26.55
CA GLY A 285 -19.73 5.74 -28.00
C GLY A 285 -20.83 6.65 -28.54
N ALA A 286 -21.02 6.65 -29.87
CA ALA A 286 -21.97 7.53 -30.55
C ALA A 286 -23.45 7.19 -30.25
N ASP A 287 -23.72 5.94 -29.85
CA ASP A 287 -25.07 5.43 -29.57
C ASP A 287 -25.60 5.80 -28.18
N VAL A 288 -24.76 6.44 -27.37
CA VAL A 288 -25.06 6.78 -25.99
C VAL A 288 -24.66 8.23 -25.72
N ARG A 289 -25.61 9.06 -25.33
CA ARG A 289 -25.35 10.42 -24.84
C ARG A 289 -25.41 10.43 -23.32
N VAL A 290 -24.33 10.92 -22.71
CA VAL A 290 -24.18 11.00 -21.25
C VAL A 290 -24.15 12.47 -20.85
N ALA A 291 -25.03 12.85 -19.92
CA ALA A 291 -25.02 14.16 -19.29
C ALA A 291 -24.73 14.02 -17.79
N PHE A 292 -23.78 14.81 -17.29
CA PHE A 292 -23.49 14.93 -15.86
C PHE A 292 -24.16 16.18 -15.30
N HIS A 293 -24.73 16.06 -14.11
CA HIS A 293 -25.09 17.23 -13.33
C HIS A 293 -24.63 17.09 -11.88
N ALA A 294 -24.33 18.23 -11.26
CA ALA A 294 -24.13 18.29 -9.83
C ALA A 294 -25.38 17.72 -9.15
N GLY A 295 -25.14 16.81 -8.20
CA GLY A 295 -26.17 15.98 -7.58
C GLY A 295 -27.24 16.79 -6.85
#